data_AF-A0A3Q8WUA8-F1
#
_entry.id   AF-A0A3Q8WUA8-F1
#
_cell.length_a   1.000
_cell.length_b   1.000
_cell.length_c   1.000
_cell.angle_alpha   90.00
_cell.angle_beta   90.00
_cell.angle_gamma   90.00
#
_symmetry.space_group_name_H-M   'P 1'
#
loop_
_entity.id
_entity.type
_entity.pdbx_description
1 polymer ?
#
loop_
_entity_poly.entity_id
_entity_poly.type
_entity_poly.pdbx_seq_one_letter_code
_entity_poly.pdbx_strand_id
1 'polypeptide(L)' 'MRWMPIVTGLQVFIDMLGSEAVPAAYGHNYGNVALAGWQQITPDLGLDREVLAKIQAEIEAYAPIPLFEE' A
#
# COMPACT_ATOMS: atom_id res chain seq x y z
N MET A 1 3.58 34.57 2.86
CA MET A 1 4.08 33.26 2.39
C MET A 1 4.71 33.45 1.02
N ARG A 2 5.99 33.10 0.82
CA ARG A 2 6.65 33.17 -0.50
C ARG A 2 7.01 31.76 -0.95
N TRP A 3 6.55 31.36 -2.12
CA TRP A 3 6.85 30.06 -2.71
C TRP A 3 8.30 30.00 -3.19
N MET A 4 8.95 28.85 -2.99
CA MET A 4 10.34 28.60 -3.36
C MET A 4 10.44 27.24 -4.08
N PRO A 5 10.42 27.22 -5.42
CA PRO A 5 10.28 25.98 -6.19
C PRO A 5 11.40 24.96 -5.92
N ILE A 6 12.64 25.43 -5.72
CA ILE A 6 13.78 24.56 -5.42
C ILE A 6 13.59 23.83 -4.09
N VAL A 7 13.09 24.55 -3.07
CA VAL A 7 12.82 23.98 -1.75
C VAL A 7 11.72 22.92 -1.84
N THR A 8 10.64 23.22 -2.59
CA THR A 8 9.56 22.25 -2.83
C THR A 8 10.08 21.01 -3.59
N GLY A 9 10.90 21.18 -4.63
CA GLY A 9 11.44 20.07 -5.39
C GLY A 9 12.36 19.17 -4.56
N LEU A 10 13.22 19.76 -3.73
CA LEU A 10 14.09 19.01 -2.83
C LEU A 10 13.29 18.25 -1.77
N GLN A 11 12.24 18.87 -1.22
CA GLN A 11 11.35 18.23 -0.27
C GLN A 11 10.70 16.98 -0.89
N VAL A 12 10.14 17.10 -2.10
CA VAL A 12 9.51 15.95 -2.81
C VAL A 12 10.52 14.86 -3.13
N PHE A 13 11.74 15.23 -3.55
CA PHE A 13 12.79 14.26 -3.82
C PHE A 13 13.15 13.43 -2.57
N ILE A 14 13.35 14.10 -1.43
CA ILE A 14 13.66 13.41 -0.17
C ILE A 14 12.48 12.56 0.29
N ASP A 15 11.24 13.05 0.14
CA ASP A 15 10.02 12.30 0.45
C ASP A 15 9.91 11.00 -0.37
N MET A 16 10.19 11.07 -1.68
CA MET A 16 10.23 9.88 -2.55
C MET A 16 11.28 8.85 -2.13
N LEU A 17 12.41 9.26 -1.53
CA LEU A 17 13.42 8.29 -1.06
C LEU A 17 12.93 7.48 0.15
N GLY A 18 11.96 8.00 0.92
CA GLY A 18 11.37 7.33 2.09
C GLY A 18 9.99 6.74 1.84
N SER A 19 9.42 6.88 0.65
CA SER A 19 8.01 6.56 0.39
C SER A 19 7.67 5.08 0.53
N GLU A 20 8.66 4.20 0.38
CA GLU A 20 8.49 2.74 0.51
C GLU A 20 8.58 2.25 1.96
N ALA A 21 9.19 3.03 2.85
CA ALA A 21 9.39 2.68 4.26
C ALA A 21 8.15 2.97 5.13
N VAL A 22 7.04 3.39 4.52
CA VAL A 22 5.79 3.64 5.25
C VAL A 22 5.15 2.32 5.68
N PRO A 23 4.61 2.24 6.91
CA PRO A 23 3.98 1.02 7.39
C PRO A 23 2.79 0.55 6.54
N ALA A 24 2.42 -0.72 6.73
CA ALA A 24 1.20 -1.29 6.15
C ALA A 24 -0.03 -0.37 6.32
N ALA A 25 -0.84 -0.25 5.28
CA ALA A 25 -2.05 0.57 5.20
C ALA A 25 -1.84 2.11 5.24
N TYR A 26 -0.60 2.60 5.11
CA TYR A 26 -0.30 4.03 4.96
C TYR A 26 0.33 4.34 3.59
N GLY A 27 0.15 5.58 3.13
CA GLY A 27 0.81 6.09 1.92
C GLY A 27 0.48 5.26 0.67
N HIS A 28 1.47 4.55 0.15
CA HIS A 28 1.33 3.69 -1.04
C HIS A 28 1.26 2.19 -0.71
N ASN A 29 1.26 1.79 0.57
CA ASN A 29 1.35 0.40 1.00
C ASN A 29 -0.02 -0.19 1.42
N TYR A 30 -0.92 -0.43 0.46
CA TYR A 30 -2.28 -0.97 0.71
C TYR A 30 -2.47 -2.47 0.42
N GLY A 31 -1.40 -3.23 0.17
CA GLY A 31 -1.51 -4.64 -0.23
C GLY A 31 -2.24 -5.53 0.79
N ASN A 32 -2.20 -5.19 2.07
CA ASN A 32 -2.90 -5.91 3.15
C ASN A 32 -4.41 -5.64 3.23
N VAL A 33 -4.91 -4.56 2.62
CA VAL A 33 -6.33 -4.17 2.65
C VAL A 33 -7.00 -4.20 1.28
N ALA A 34 -6.21 -4.24 0.20
CA ALA A 34 -6.70 -4.17 -1.17
C ALA A 34 -7.71 -5.29 -1.49
N LEU A 35 -7.35 -6.56 -1.19
CA LEU A 35 -8.23 -7.70 -1.46
C LEU A 35 -9.52 -7.62 -0.65
N ALA A 36 -9.41 -7.30 0.65
CA ALA A 36 -10.57 -7.15 1.53
C ALA A 36 -11.51 -6.02 1.08
N GLY A 37 -10.97 -4.91 0.58
CA GLY A 37 -11.75 -3.81 0.03
C GLY A 37 -12.56 -4.23 -1.20
N TRP A 38 -11.95 -4.98 -2.11
CA TRP A 38 -12.66 -5.52 -3.29
C TRP A 38 -13.77 -6.50 -2.90
N GLN A 39 -13.55 -7.36 -1.91
CA GLN A 39 -14.58 -8.29 -1.42
C GLN A 39 -15.81 -7.58 -0.85
N GLN A 40 -15.68 -6.36 -0.33
CA GLN A 40 -16.83 -5.61 0.19
C GLN A 40 -17.78 -5.11 -0.89
N ILE A 41 -17.29 -4.87 -2.10
CA ILE A 41 -18.08 -4.26 -3.19
C ILE A 41 -18.36 -5.21 -4.36
N THR A 42 -17.67 -6.35 -4.41
CA THR A 42 -17.86 -7.35 -5.45
C THR A 42 -18.86 -8.39 -4.96
N PRO A 43 -19.91 -8.74 -5.76
CA PRO A 43 -20.75 -9.88 -5.43
C PRO A 43 -19.89 -11.14 -5.26
N ASP A 44 -20.32 -12.06 -4.39
CA ASP A 44 -19.60 -13.31 -4.13
C ASP A 44 -19.25 -13.98 -5.46
N LEU A 45 -17.98 -13.94 -5.83
CA LEU A 45 -17.45 -14.48 -7.09
C LEU A 45 -17.36 -16.01 -7.06
N GLY A 46 -17.83 -16.65 -5.99
CA GLY A 46 -17.63 -18.09 -5.76
C GLY A 46 -16.16 -18.42 -5.47
N LEU A 47 -15.36 -17.43 -5.05
CA LEU A 47 -13.98 -17.62 -4.67
C LEU A 47 -13.95 -18.17 -3.24
N ASP A 48 -13.46 -19.39 -3.09
CA ASP A 48 -13.26 -19.96 -1.77
C ASP A 48 -12.11 -19.26 -1.01
N ARG A 49 -12.01 -19.57 0.28
CA ARG A 49 -10.97 -19.01 1.16
C ARG A 49 -9.54 -19.38 0.73
N GLU A 50 -9.35 -20.52 0.08
CA GLU A 50 -8.03 -20.96 -0.37
C GLU A 50 -7.55 -20.10 -1.55
N VAL A 51 -8.44 -19.81 -2.50
CA VAL A 51 -8.14 -18.93 -3.63
C VAL A 51 -7.84 -17.52 -3.16
N LEU A 52 -8.63 -17.00 -2.22
CA LEU A 52 -8.39 -15.68 -1.63
C LEU A 52 -7.02 -15.60 -0.92
N ALA A 53 -6.64 -16.65 -0.19
CA ALA A 53 -5.32 -16.72 0.46
C ALA A 53 -4.17 -16.71 -0.57
N LYS A 54 -4.33 -17.41 -1.71
CA LYS A 54 -3.33 -17.39 -2.80
C LYS A 54 -3.20 -16.00 -3.43
N ILE A 55 -4.32 -15.30 -3.65
CA ILE A 55 -4.31 -13.93 -4.17
C ILE A 55 -3.62 -12.99 -3.18
N GLN A 56 -3.92 -13.10 -1.88
CA GLN A 56 -3.28 -12.29 -0.86
C GLN A 56 -1.77 -12.53 -0.80
N ALA A 57 -1.33 -13.79 -0.85
CA ALA A 57 0.09 -14.15 -0.86
C ALA A 57 0.82 -13.59 -2.09
N GLU A 58 0.18 -13.61 -3.26
CA GLU A 58 0.73 -13.01 -4.49
C GLU A 58 0.87 -11.48 -4.34
N ILE A 59 -0.14 -10.79 -3.78
CA ILE A 59 -0.06 -9.35 -3.52
C ILE A 59 1.08 -9.02 -2.56
N GLU A 60 1.23 -9.79 -1.48
CA GLU A 60 2.30 -9.63 -0.49
C GLU A 60 3.69 -9.94 -1.04
N ALA A 61 3.81 -10.73 -2.13
CA ALA A 61 5.08 -11.00 -2.78
C ALA A 61 5.64 -9.79 -3.56
N TYR A 62 4.79 -8.86 -4.02
CA TYR A 62 5.23 -7.68 -4.78
C TYR A 62 5.84 -6.57 -3.92
N ALA A 63 5.53 -6.52 -2.62
CA ALA A 63 6.10 -5.52 -1.72
C ALA A 63 6.29 -6.11 -0.32
N PRO A 64 7.51 -6.05 0.26
CA PRO A 64 7.67 -6.34 1.68
C PRO A 64 6.93 -5.25 2.46
N ILE A 65 5.78 -5.60 3.01
CA ILE A 65 5.00 -4.69 3.86
C ILE A 65 5.52 -4.86 5.29
N PRO A 66 6.35 -3.94 5.81
CA PRO A 66 6.67 -3.97 7.24
C PRO A 66 5.37 -3.79 8.03
N LEU A 67 5.12 -4.73 8.95
CA LEU A 67 4.03 -4.59 9.91
C LEU A 67 4.29 -3.33 10.75
N PHE A 68 3.22 -2.59 11.04
CA PHE A 68 3.31 -1.48 11.98
C PHE A 68 3.59 -2.04 13.38
N GLU A 69 4.74 -1.71 13.95
CA GLU A 69 5.02 -1.89 15.38
C GLU A 69 4.62 -0.60 16.11
N GLU A 70 3.76 -0.72 17.13
CA GLU A 70 3.28 0.39 17.96
C GLU A 70 4.36 0.95 18.90
#